data_AF-A0A7G8IST2-F1
#
_entry.id   AF-A0A7G8IST2-F1
#
_cell.length_a   1.000
_cell.length_b   1.000
_cell.length_c   1.000
_cell.angle_alpha   90.00
_cell.angle_beta   90.00
_cell.angle_gamma   90.00
#
_symmetry.space_group_name_H-M   'P 1'
#
loop_
_entity.id
_entity.type
_entity.pdbx_description
1 polymer ?
#
loop_
_entity_poly.entity_id
_entity_poly.type
_entity_poly.pdbx_seq_one_letter_code
_entity_poly.pdbx_strand_id
1 'polypeptide(L)'
;MTTSSCLENLNLERLDKALEQCNAVVASHPDNPVPLTDRSLIQTLMGRDDEACADVSQAISLLNSRNKSKDPLLKHELEVRQQSCKHRATSAGNG
;
A
#
# COMPACT_ATOMS: atom_id res chain seq x y z
N MET A 1 3.76 15.70 14.13
CA MET A 1 2.80 15.75 13.02
C MET A 1 2.18 14.37 12.92
N THR A 2 0.87 14.27 13.05
CA THR A 2 0.13 13.03 12.81
C THR A 2 0.14 12.74 11.32
N THR A 3 0.54 11.54 10.90
CA THR A 3 0.35 11.09 9.52
C THR A 3 -1.15 11.06 9.26
N SER A 4 -1.68 11.98 8.46
CA SER A 4 -3.08 11.92 8.03
C SER A 4 -3.27 10.68 7.15
N SER A 5 -4.23 9.80 7.47
CA SER A 5 -4.52 8.66 6.59
C SER A 5 -5.29 9.17 5.39
N CYS A 6 -4.93 8.73 4.18
CA CYS A 6 -5.70 9.07 2.98
C CYS A 6 -7.03 8.30 2.89
N LEU A 7 -7.30 7.40 3.83
CA LEU A 7 -8.57 6.68 3.94
C LEU A 7 -9.59 7.45 4.78
N GLU A 8 -9.22 8.60 5.35
CA GLU A 8 -10.16 9.50 6.02
C GLU A 8 -11.27 9.92 5.04
N ASN A 9 -12.51 9.58 5.38
CA ASN A 9 -13.69 9.82 4.53
C ASN A 9 -13.66 9.08 3.18
N LEU A 10 -13.06 7.88 3.13
CA LEU A 10 -13.09 7.02 1.95
C LEU A 10 -14.53 6.88 1.40
N ASN A 11 -14.71 7.27 0.13
CA ASN A 11 -15.92 7.03 -0.63
C ASN A 11 -15.61 6.03 -1.76
N LEU A 12 -16.23 4.85 -1.70
CA LEU A 12 -16.04 3.78 -2.68
C LEU A 12 -16.55 4.13 -4.08
N GLU A 13 -17.42 5.14 -4.22
CA GLU A 13 -17.86 5.67 -5.52
C GLU A 13 -16.88 6.68 -6.11
N ARG A 14 -15.85 7.09 -5.35
CA ARG A 14 -14.87 8.12 -5.74
C ARG A 14 -13.43 7.69 -5.49
N LEU A 15 -13.10 6.47 -5.90
CA LEU A 15 -11.77 5.89 -5.72
C LEU A 15 -10.66 6.72 -6.38
N ASP A 16 -10.92 7.40 -7.51
CA ASP A 16 -9.93 8.30 -8.12
C ASP A 16 -9.53 9.46 -7.19
N LYS A 17 -10.50 10.04 -6.46
CA LYS A 17 -10.21 11.11 -5.48
C LYS A 17 -9.45 10.58 -4.28
N ALA A 18 -9.82 9.38 -3.80
CA ALA A 18 -9.08 8.73 -2.72
C ALA A 18 -7.62 8.44 -3.16
N LEU A 19 -7.42 8.02 -4.41
CA LEU A 19 -6.08 7.78 -4.95
C LEU A 19 -5.26 9.08 -5.04
N GLU A 20 -5.86 10.19 -5.46
CA GLU A 20 -5.21 11.51 -5.47
C GLU A 20 -4.79 11.93 -4.06
N GLN A 21 -5.67 11.76 -3.07
CA GLN A 21 -5.34 12.03 -1.67
C GLN A 21 -4.20 11.13 -1.17
N CYS A 22 -4.25 9.83 -1.48
CA CYS A 22 -3.18 8.90 -1.12
C CYS A 22 -1.84 9.26 -1.76
N ASN A 23 -1.84 9.70 -3.02
CA ASN A 23 -0.61 10.19 -3.67
C ASN A 23 0.01 11.38 -2.91
N ALA A 24 -0.81 12.32 -2.45
CA ALA A 24 -0.32 13.46 -1.66
C ALA A 24 0.23 13.03 -0.28
N VAL A 25 -0.42 12.08 0.40
CA VAL A 25 0.05 11.56 1.70
C VAL A 25 1.36 10.77 1.53
N VAL A 26 1.48 9.93 0.51
CA VAL A 26 2.73 9.21 0.19
C VAL A 26 3.87 10.19 -0.10
N ALA A 27 3.61 11.22 -0.93
CA ALA A 27 4.63 12.22 -1.28
C ALA A 27 5.11 13.03 -0.08
N SER A 28 4.25 13.28 0.91
CA SER A 28 4.60 14.01 2.13
C SER A 28 5.31 13.15 3.19
N HIS A 29 5.24 11.82 3.08
CA HIS A 29 5.83 10.88 4.05
C HIS A 29 6.64 9.78 3.34
N PRO A 30 7.71 10.13 2.61
CA PRO A 30 8.45 9.19 1.74
C PRO A 30 9.15 8.05 2.48
N ASP A 31 9.30 8.18 3.80
CA ASP A 31 10.00 7.23 4.67
C ASP A 31 9.06 6.50 5.65
N ASN A 32 7.75 6.66 5.46
CA ASN A 32 6.72 5.98 6.22
C ASN A 32 6.06 4.88 5.36
N PRO A 33 6.06 3.61 5.80
CA PRO A 33 5.39 2.54 5.06
C PRO A 33 3.86 2.63 5.07
N VAL A 34 3.24 3.29 6.06
CA VAL A 34 1.77 3.29 6.23
C VAL A 34 1.02 3.90 5.04
N PRO A 35 1.39 5.09 4.52
CA PRO A 35 0.71 5.66 3.36
C PRO A 35 0.75 4.80 2.09
N LEU A 36 1.82 3.99 1.92
CA LEU A 36 1.90 3.04 0.81
C LEU A 36 0.92 1.89 0.99
N THR A 37 0.75 1.40 2.23
CA THR A 37 -0.30 0.40 2.55
C THR A 37 -1.69 0.94 2.22
N ASP A 38 -2.00 2.17 2.65
CA ASP A 38 -3.29 2.81 2.36
C ASP A 38 -3.52 2.96 0.85
N ARG A 39 -2.52 3.43 0.10
CA ARG A 39 -2.63 3.58 -1.36
C ARG A 39 -2.79 2.23 -2.06
N SER A 40 -2.11 1.18 -1.60
CA SER A 40 -2.24 -0.17 -2.15
C SER A 40 -3.68 -0.71 -2.03
N LEU A 41 -4.38 -0.37 -0.93
CA LEU A 41 -5.79 -0.74 -0.75
C LEU A 41 -6.67 -0.06 -1.80
N ILE A 42 -6.50 1.24 -2.02
CA ILE A 42 -7.26 1.99 -3.03
C ILE A 42 -7.01 1.43 -4.43
N GLN A 43 -5.75 1.16 -4.77
CA GLN A 43 -5.39 0.57 -6.07
C GLN A 43 -6.02 -0.82 -6.26
N THR A 44 -6.02 -1.66 -5.22
CA THR A 44 -6.71 -2.97 -5.24
C THR A 44 -8.20 -2.81 -5.51
N LEU A 45 -8.88 -1.86 -4.83
CA LEU A 45 -10.30 -1.57 -5.05
C LEU A 45 -10.59 -1.08 -6.48
N MET A 46 -9.61 -0.48 -7.14
CA MET A 46 -9.69 -0.03 -8.53
C MET A 46 -9.29 -1.12 -9.55
N GLY A 47 -8.91 -2.32 -9.11
CA GLY A 47 -8.38 -3.38 -9.97
C GLY A 47 -6.95 -3.11 -10.51
N ARG A 48 -6.24 -2.14 -9.94
CA ARG A 48 -4.86 -1.76 -10.28
C ARG A 48 -3.89 -2.58 -9.46
N ASP A 49 -3.93 -3.86 -9.74
CA ASP A 49 -3.33 -4.91 -8.94
C ASP A 49 -1.79 -4.88 -8.95
N ASP A 50 -1.19 -4.52 -10.09
CA ASP A 50 0.26 -4.41 -10.23
C ASP A 50 0.81 -3.22 -9.45
N GLU A 51 0.14 -2.07 -9.52
CA GLU A 51 0.51 -0.88 -8.76
C GLU A 51 0.35 -1.11 -7.24
N ALA A 52 -0.73 -1.78 -6.82
CA ALA A 52 -0.91 -2.17 -5.42
C ALA A 52 0.24 -3.05 -4.92
N CYS A 53 0.67 -4.01 -5.73
CA CYS A 53 1.79 -4.89 -5.40
C CYS A 53 3.14 -4.18 -5.37
N ALA A 54 3.34 -3.17 -6.22
CA ALA A 54 4.51 -2.30 -6.17
C ALA A 54 4.57 -1.51 -4.85
N ASP A 55 3.45 -0.94 -4.41
CA ASP A 55 3.36 -0.21 -3.14
C ASP A 55 3.63 -1.11 -1.93
N VAL A 56 3.07 -2.32 -1.90
CA VAL A 56 3.34 -3.31 -0.85
C VAL A 56 4.84 -3.65 -0.78
N SER A 57 5.48 -3.84 -1.93
CA SER A 57 6.92 -4.16 -2.01
C SER A 57 7.78 -3.00 -1.49
N GLN A 58 7.40 -1.76 -1.81
CA GLN A 58 8.07 -0.56 -1.31
C GLN A 58 7.87 -0.40 0.21
N ALA A 59 6.66 -0.62 0.73
CA ALA A 59 6.36 -0.54 2.16
C ALA A 59 7.18 -1.54 2.99
N ILE A 60 7.31 -2.79 2.51
CA ILE A 60 8.16 -3.81 3.13
C ILE A 60 9.63 -3.39 3.14
N SER A 61 10.11 -2.79 2.05
CA SER A 61 11.49 -2.30 1.96
C SER A 61 11.77 -1.19 2.99
N LEU A 62 10.81 -0.28 3.21
CA LEU A 62 10.91 0.76 4.22
C LEU A 62 10.91 0.19 5.65
N LEU A 63 10.04 -0.78 5.94
CA LEU A 63 10.00 -1.47 7.25
C LEU A 63 11.30 -2.18 7.60
N ASN A 64 11.94 -2.81 6.62
CA ASN A 64 13.18 -3.55 6.81
C ASN A 64 14.42 -2.64 6.90
N SER A 65 14.28 -1.33 6.63
CA SER A 65 15.39 -0.39 6.82
C SER A 65 15.70 -0.22 8.31
N ARG A 66 17.00 -0.12 8.65
CA ARG A 66 17.52 -0.28 10.03
C ARG A 66 16.97 0.71 11.08
N ASN A 67 16.27 1.77 10.68
CA ASN A 67 15.87 2.90 11.52
C ASN A 67 14.34 3.14 11.61
N LYS A 68 13.51 2.15 11.27
CA LYS A 68 12.04 2.35 11.19
C LYS A 68 11.23 1.46 12.13
N SER A 69 10.00 1.91 12.40
CA SER A 69 9.05 1.29 13.31
C SER A 69 8.84 -0.19 12.96
N LYS A 70 9.09 -1.07 13.94
CA LYS A 70 8.86 -2.52 13.81
C LYS A 70 7.47 -2.87 14.31
N ASP A 71 6.45 -2.22 13.78
CA ASP A 71 5.08 -2.59 14.12
C ASP A 71 4.81 -4.01 13.63
N PRO A 72 4.65 -5.00 14.52
CA PRO A 72 4.48 -6.40 14.13
C PRO A 72 3.18 -6.62 13.34
N LEU A 73 2.14 -5.80 13.60
CA LEU A 73 0.85 -5.91 12.91
C LEU A 73 0.99 -5.44 11.47
N LEU A 74 1.58 -4.27 11.26
CA LEU A 74 1.83 -3.74 9.92
C LEU A 74 2.74 -4.67 9.11
N LYS A 75 3.76 -5.24 9.76
CA LYS A 75 4.63 -6.24 9.12
C LYS A 75 3.82 -7.47 8.67
N HIS A 76 3.00 -8.04 9.55
CA HIS A 76 2.19 -9.20 9.22
C HIS A 76 1.19 -8.91 8.10
N GLU A 77 0.52 -7.75 8.14
CA GLU A 77 -0.39 -7.31 7.08
C GLU A 77 0.31 -7.27 5.71
N LEU A 78 1.46 -6.61 5.65
CA LEU A 78 2.22 -6.47 4.40
C LEU A 78 2.76 -7.82 3.90
N GLU A 79 3.16 -8.73 4.79
CA GLU A 79 3.53 -10.10 4.41
C GLU A 79 2.35 -10.85 3.77
N VAL A 80 1.15 -10.74 4.33
CA VAL A 80 -0.06 -11.36 3.76
C VAL A 80 -0.35 -10.79 2.37
N ARG A 81 -0.36 -9.46 2.21
CA ARG A 81 -0.57 -8.80 0.91
C ARG A 81 0.49 -9.21 -0.11
N GLN A 82 1.75 -9.32 0.31
CA GLN A 82 2.84 -9.75 -0.56
C GLN A 82 2.68 -11.18 -1.06
N GLN A 83 2.13 -12.09 -0.24
CA GLN A 83 1.81 -13.45 -0.71
C GLN A 83 0.72 -13.43 -1.77
N SER A 84 -0.34 -12.63 -1.59
CA SER A 84 -1.38 -12.45 -2.61
C SER A 84 -0.81 -11.95 -3.94
N CYS A 85 0.11 -10.97 -3.89
CA CYS A 85 0.82 -10.48 -5.07
C CYS A 85 1.63 -11.56 -5.79
N LYS A 86 2.37 -12.40 -5.05
CA LYS A 86 3.14 -13.51 -5.62
C LYS A 86 2.23 -14.54 -6.28
N HIS A 87 1.11 -14.87 -5.64
CA HIS A 87 0.15 -15.83 -6.19
C HIS A 87 -0.44 -15.32 -7.51
N ARG A 88 -0.82 -14.04 -7.57
CA ARG A 88 -1.33 -13.40 -8.79
C ARG A 88 -0.32 -13.44 -9.94
N ALA A 89 0.95 -13.14 -9.66
CA ALA A 89 2.01 -13.21 -10.66
C ALA A 89 2.15 -14.63 -11.25
N THR A 90 2.04 -15.66 -10.41
CA THR A 90 2.09 -17.06 -10.88
C THR A 90 0.87 -17.47 -11.71
N SER A 91 -0.31 -16.91 -11.44
CA SER A 91 -1.51 -17.18 -12.25
C SER A 91 -1.53 -16.43 -13.59
N ALA A 92 -0.92 -15.24 -13.65
CA ALA A 92 -0.85 -14.45 -14.88
C ALA A 92 0.19 -14.96 -15.88
N GLY A 93 1.23 -15.67 -15.41
CA GLY A 93 2.29 -16.25 -16.26
C GLY A 93 1.98 -17.63 -16.84
N ASN A 94 0.84 -18.24 -16.48
CA ASN A 94 0.41 -19.55 -16.96
C ASN A 94 -0.80 -19.40 -17.90
N GLY A 95 -0.59 -18.75 -19.06
CA GLY A 95 -1.59 -18.52 -20.10
C GLY A 95 -1.02 -18.68 -21.50
#